data_AF-A0A9P1FJN3-F1
#
_entry.id   AF-A0A9P1FJN3-F1
#
_cell.length_a   1.000
_cell.length_b   1.000
_cell.length_c   1.000
_cell.angle_alpha   90.00
_cell.angle_beta   90.00
_cell.angle_gamma   90.00
#
_symmetry.space_group_name_H-M   'P 1'
#
loop_
_entity.id
_entity.type
_entity.pdbx_description
1 polymer ?
#
loop_
_entity_poly.entity_id
_entity_poly.type
_entity_poly.pdbx_seq_one_letter_code
_entity_poly.pdbx_strand_id
1 'polypeptide(L)'
;MDSVAAALPMGAGRSPLVLASTSIVGLLLVILFYFVQKRKRPRKAIVPPDGIFDLELLGLFNGKTGPIFMGVCGKVVNVSSSENIKVGEGYGRLWAGKDATYALAVLSLKPEDANKLDFTLKQFTDEQRTALAGWYKHFTARYPVVGRLREYDGWDFSDIEKEAEKQRPFGLKEESAEAKPEPSSEEPVMLRAGDKVKLQGLEDENLNGKVGVLRSLVASTGKFAIELDGDDGTVQVKPSNILKV
;
A
#
# COMPACT_ATOMS: atom_id res chain seq x y z
N MET A 1 47.89 -45.19 66.39
CA MET A 1 47.61 -44.09 67.34
C MET A 1 48.73 -43.10 67.06
N ASP A 2 48.57 -42.00 66.33
CA ASP A 2 47.39 -41.15 66.11
C ASP A 2 47.37 -40.52 64.71
N SER A 3 46.15 -40.15 64.29
CA SER A 3 45.78 -39.55 63.01
C SER A 3 46.25 -38.08 62.93
N VAL A 4 46.92 -37.70 61.84
CA VAL A 4 47.22 -36.29 61.53
C VAL A 4 46.32 -35.84 60.38
N ALA A 5 45.30 -35.06 60.73
CA ALA A 5 44.44 -34.36 59.77
C ALA A 5 45.15 -33.10 59.24
N ALA A 6 45.30 -33.00 57.91
CA ALA A 6 45.77 -31.81 57.24
C ALA A 6 44.63 -30.79 57.08
N ALA A 7 44.81 -29.61 57.67
CA ALA A 7 43.89 -28.49 57.57
C ALA A 7 44.03 -27.75 56.21
N LEU A 8 42.89 -27.46 55.56
CA LEU A 8 42.81 -26.61 54.38
C LEU A 8 42.84 -25.12 54.77
N PRO A 9 43.51 -24.22 54.02
CA PRO A 9 43.48 -22.79 54.31
C PRO A 9 42.19 -22.12 53.81
N MET A 10 41.39 -21.70 54.79
CA MET A 10 40.64 -20.45 54.93
C MET A 10 40.47 -19.53 53.70
N GLY A 11 39.22 -19.44 53.27
CA GLY A 11 38.47 -18.28 52.74
C GLY A 11 39.22 -17.01 52.32
N ALA A 12 39.30 -16.77 51.01
CA ALA A 12 39.50 -15.45 50.43
C ALA A 12 38.16 -14.68 50.44
N GLY A 13 38.05 -13.66 51.32
CA GLY A 13 36.92 -12.75 51.36
C GLY A 13 36.83 -11.90 50.08
N ARG A 14 35.78 -12.09 49.29
CA ARG A 14 35.47 -11.23 48.14
C ARG A 14 35.00 -9.88 48.67
N SER A 15 35.73 -8.82 48.35
CA SER A 15 35.43 -7.45 48.78
C SER A 15 34.12 -6.95 48.14
N PRO A 16 33.20 -6.34 48.93
CA PRO A 16 31.85 -5.97 48.46
C PRO A 16 31.84 -4.94 47.32
N LEU A 17 32.93 -4.18 47.18
CA LEU A 17 33.10 -3.20 46.11
C LEU A 17 33.23 -3.83 44.71
N VAL A 18 33.75 -5.07 44.61
CA VAL A 18 33.95 -5.80 43.35
C VAL A 18 32.63 -6.41 42.83
N LEU A 19 31.69 -6.72 43.72
CA LEU A 19 30.36 -7.24 43.35
C LEU A 19 29.43 -6.15 42.80
N ALA A 20 29.49 -4.93 43.32
CA ALA A 20 28.65 -3.83 42.84
C ALA A 20 29.05 -3.37 41.41
N SER A 21 30.34 -3.33 41.10
CA SER A 21 30.84 -2.86 39.80
C SER A 21 30.54 -3.83 38.66
N THR A 22 30.61 -5.13 38.91
CA THR A 22 30.28 -6.18 37.92
C THR A 22 28.80 -6.18 37.54
N SER A 23 27.91 -5.86 38.47
CA SER A 23 26.46 -5.75 38.22
C SER A 23 26.10 -4.56 37.33
N ILE A 24 26.72 -3.40 37.57
CA ILE A 24 26.52 -2.19 36.75
C ILE A 24 27.07 -2.39 35.33
N VAL A 25 28.27 -2.98 35.19
CA VAL A 25 28.85 -3.28 33.87
C VAL A 25 28.00 -4.30 33.11
N GLY A 26 27.48 -5.34 33.78
CA GLY A 26 26.55 -6.29 33.18
C GLY A 26 25.26 -5.63 32.69
N LEU A 27 24.64 -4.77 33.50
CA LEU A 27 23.43 -4.03 33.11
C LEU A 27 23.70 -3.06 31.96
N LEU A 28 24.84 -2.35 31.99
CA LEU A 28 25.26 -1.48 30.89
C LEU A 28 25.56 -2.27 29.61
N LEU A 29 26.13 -3.47 29.70
CA LEU A 29 26.33 -4.36 28.56
C LEU A 29 24.99 -4.88 28.01
N VAL A 30 24.02 -5.22 28.86
CA VAL A 30 22.67 -5.62 28.44
C VAL A 30 21.92 -4.45 27.81
N ILE A 31 22.00 -3.25 28.37
CA ILE A 31 21.40 -2.04 27.80
C ILE A 31 22.10 -1.67 26.49
N LEU A 32 23.43 -1.71 26.43
CA LEU A 32 24.19 -1.47 25.21
C LEU A 32 23.86 -2.53 24.16
N PHE A 33 23.77 -3.81 24.53
CA PHE A 33 23.36 -4.89 23.64
C PHE A 33 21.92 -4.70 23.15
N TYR A 34 20.99 -4.29 24.03
CA TYR A 34 19.63 -3.94 23.68
C TYR A 34 19.57 -2.75 22.71
N PHE A 35 20.38 -1.70 22.93
CA PHE A 35 20.48 -0.57 22.03
C PHE A 35 21.19 -0.93 20.71
N VAL A 36 22.20 -1.80 20.73
CA VAL A 36 22.90 -2.30 19.54
C VAL A 36 21.96 -3.18 18.70
N GLN A 37 21.17 -4.06 19.33
CA GLN A 37 20.11 -4.83 18.67
C GLN A 37 18.99 -3.93 18.12
N LYS A 38 18.56 -2.90 18.87
CA LYS A 38 17.59 -1.90 18.39
C LYS A 38 18.15 -0.93 17.34
N ARG A 39 19.47 -0.84 17.18
CA ARG A 39 20.15 0.07 16.23
C ARG A 39 20.42 -0.55 14.86
N LYS A 40 19.87 -1.71 14.52
CA LYS A 40 19.79 -2.11 13.10
C LYS A 40 18.73 -1.23 12.42
N ARG A 41 19.10 0.02 12.07
CA ARG A 41 18.29 0.86 11.19
C ARG A 41 18.07 0.05 9.90
N PRO A 42 16.83 -0.30 9.53
CA PRO A 42 16.60 -0.99 8.28
C PRO A 42 17.13 -0.08 7.18
N ARG A 43 18.10 -0.58 6.41
CA ARG A 43 18.56 0.14 5.21
C ARG A 43 17.31 0.37 4.36
N LYS A 44 17.09 1.61 3.92
CA LYS A 44 16.01 1.92 2.98
C LYS A 44 16.18 0.98 1.80
N ALA A 45 15.23 0.09 1.58
CA ALA A 45 15.29 -0.88 0.49
C ALA A 45 15.36 -0.11 -0.83
N ILE A 46 16.38 -0.41 -1.64
CA ILE A 46 16.60 0.23 -2.93
C ILE A 46 16.07 -0.73 -3.98
N VAL A 47 15.26 -0.20 -4.90
CA VAL A 47 14.78 -0.95 -6.06
C VAL A 47 15.99 -1.42 -6.88
N PRO A 48 16.10 -2.71 -7.21
CA PRO A 48 17.19 -3.22 -8.04
C PRO A 48 17.27 -2.49 -9.38
N PRO A 49 18.47 -2.07 -9.83
CA PRO A 49 18.63 -1.43 -11.13
C PRO A 49 18.22 -2.31 -12.32
N ASP A 50 18.35 -3.63 -12.18
CA ASP A 50 17.94 -4.62 -13.17
C ASP A 50 16.43 -4.96 -13.10
N GLY A 51 15.71 -4.45 -12.10
CA GLY A 51 14.29 -4.73 -11.88
C GLY A 51 13.98 -6.19 -11.53
N ILE A 52 14.98 -6.98 -11.08
CA ILE A 52 14.78 -8.38 -10.71
C ILE A 52 14.63 -8.48 -9.19
N PHE A 53 13.50 -9.03 -8.76
CA PHE A 53 13.19 -9.27 -7.35
C PHE A 53 13.20 -10.78 -7.07
N ASP A 54 13.64 -11.18 -5.89
CA ASP A 54 13.25 -12.45 -5.28
C ASP A 54 12.22 -12.17 -4.16
N LEU A 55 11.62 -13.22 -3.61
CA LEU A 55 10.60 -13.11 -2.56
C LEU A 55 11.12 -12.40 -1.30
N GLU A 56 12.39 -12.60 -0.93
CA GLU A 56 12.99 -11.97 0.23
C GLU A 56 13.12 -10.46 0.02
N LEU A 57 13.64 -10.05 -1.14
CA LEU A 57 13.77 -8.65 -1.51
C LEU A 57 12.42 -7.96 -1.67
N LEU A 58 11.45 -8.62 -2.31
CA LEU A 58 10.07 -8.12 -2.41
C LEU A 58 9.46 -7.89 -1.01
N GLY A 59 9.77 -8.78 -0.06
CA GLY A 59 9.38 -8.68 1.36
C GLY A 59 9.79 -7.39 2.07
N LEU A 60 10.85 -6.72 1.58
CA LEU A 60 11.31 -5.44 2.12
C LEU A 60 10.41 -4.26 1.72
N PHE A 61 9.61 -4.41 0.66
CA PHE A 61 8.73 -3.38 0.11
C PHE A 61 7.27 -3.60 0.56
N ASN A 62 7.07 -3.66 1.88
CA ASN A 62 5.77 -3.90 2.51
C ASN A 62 5.10 -2.63 3.08
N GLY A 63 5.64 -1.44 2.77
CA GLY A 63 5.10 -0.18 3.26
C GLY A 63 5.61 0.30 4.63
N LYS A 64 6.34 -0.52 5.40
CA LYS A 64 6.82 -0.11 6.75
C LYS A 64 7.93 0.95 6.70
N THR A 65 8.84 0.83 5.73
CA THR A 65 10.04 1.66 5.61
C THR A 65 10.27 2.18 4.19
N GLY A 66 9.28 2.00 3.30
CA GLY A 66 9.38 2.27 1.87
C GLY A 66 8.03 2.08 1.18
N PRO A 67 8.00 2.00 -0.17
CA PRO A 67 6.77 1.76 -0.90
C PRO A 67 6.20 0.35 -0.63
N ILE A 68 4.96 0.14 -1.06
CA ILE A 68 4.30 -1.17 -1.07
C ILE A 68 4.38 -1.74 -2.47
N PHE A 69 5.11 -2.84 -2.63
CA PHE A 69 5.14 -3.63 -3.86
C PHE A 69 4.38 -4.94 -3.67
N MET A 70 3.90 -5.50 -4.77
CA MET A 70 3.19 -6.78 -4.82
C MET A 70 3.57 -7.53 -6.09
N GLY A 71 3.69 -8.86 -6.00
CA GLY A 71 3.86 -9.75 -7.15
C GLY A 71 2.52 -10.18 -7.72
N VAL A 72 2.36 -10.09 -9.04
CA VAL A 72 1.18 -10.58 -9.78
C VAL A 72 1.64 -11.14 -11.13
N CYS A 73 1.48 -12.45 -11.33
CA CYS A 73 1.85 -13.18 -12.55
C CYS A 73 3.28 -12.86 -13.03
N GLY A 74 4.26 -12.94 -12.14
CA GLY A 74 5.66 -12.66 -12.47
C GLY A 74 6.03 -11.17 -12.52
N LYS A 75 5.07 -10.24 -12.52
CA LYS A 75 5.33 -8.79 -12.48
C LYS A 75 5.36 -8.29 -11.05
N VAL A 76 6.24 -7.34 -10.77
CA VAL A 76 6.25 -6.59 -9.50
C VAL A 76 5.64 -5.22 -9.74
N VAL A 77 4.53 -4.94 -9.07
CA VAL A 77 3.76 -3.68 -9.21
C VAL A 77 3.87 -2.82 -7.95
N ASN A 78 3.97 -1.50 -8.14
CA ASN A 78 3.97 -0.53 -7.05
C ASN A 78 2.56 -0.08 -6.68
N VAL A 79 2.00 -0.70 -5.65
CA VAL A 79 0.63 -0.47 -5.18
C VAL A 79 0.54 0.55 -4.04
N SER A 80 1.59 1.38 -3.85
CA SER A 80 1.63 2.39 -2.78
C SER A 80 0.50 3.42 -2.86
N SER A 81 -0.03 3.68 -4.05
CA SER A 81 -1.16 4.59 -4.28
C SER A 81 -2.53 3.93 -4.07
N SER A 82 -2.58 2.64 -3.75
CA SER A 82 -3.83 1.92 -3.58
C SER A 82 -4.52 2.30 -2.26
N GLU A 83 -5.81 2.63 -2.34
CA GLU A 83 -6.64 2.83 -1.14
C GLU A 83 -6.93 1.50 -0.41
N ASN A 84 -6.86 0.37 -1.11
CA ASN A 84 -7.24 -0.94 -0.58
C ASN A 84 -6.05 -1.73 -0.01
N ILE A 85 -4.84 -1.47 -0.50
CA ILE A 85 -3.61 -2.12 -0.02
C ILE A 85 -2.91 -1.21 0.99
N LYS A 86 -3.44 -1.17 2.22
CA LYS A 86 -2.90 -0.36 3.31
C LYS A 86 -1.90 -1.12 4.17
N VAL A 87 -0.89 -0.42 4.68
CA VAL A 87 0.17 -1.02 5.51
C VAL A 87 -0.44 -1.68 6.76
N GLY A 88 -0.26 -2.99 6.90
CA GLY A 88 -0.69 -3.74 8.09
C GLY A 88 -2.20 -3.97 8.20
N GLU A 89 -3.01 -3.51 7.25
CA GLU A 89 -4.48 -3.59 7.28
C GLU A 89 -5.04 -4.25 6.02
N GLY A 90 -6.25 -4.82 6.14
CA GLY A 90 -6.99 -5.38 5.01
C GLY A 90 -6.15 -6.29 4.10
N TYR A 91 -6.21 -6.03 2.79
CA TYR A 91 -5.42 -6.74 1.78
C TYR A 91 -3.92 -6.47 1.89
N GLY A 92 -3.51 -5.30 2.37
CA GLY A 92 -2.09 -5.01 2.58
C GLY A 92 -1.47 -5.85 3.70
N ARG A 93 -2.24 -6.25 4.72
CA ARG A 93 -1.77 -7.25 5.69
C ARG A 93 -1.44 -8.59 5.06
N LEU A 94 -2.14 -8.96 3.99
CA LEU A 94 -1.98 -10.25 3.32
C LEU A 94 -0.86 -10.21 2.28
N TRP A 95 -0.84 -9.18 1.43
CA TRP A 95 -0.08 -9.17 0.17
C TRP A 95 0.97 -8.07 0.04
N ALA A 96 1.08 -7.12 0.99
CA ALA A 96 2.13 -6.10 0.94
C ALA A 96 3.52 -6.75 1.04
N GLY A 97 4.37 -6.50 0.05
CA GLY A 97 5.70 -7.10 -0.07
C GLY A 97 5.66 -8.61 -0.36
N LYS A 98 4.60 -9.10 -1.00
CA LYS A 98 4.45 -10.53 -1.32
C LYS A 98 3.97 -10.74 -2.75
N ASP A 99 4.22 -11.92 -3.28
CA ASP A 99 3.52 -12.42 -4.45
C ASP A 99 2.10 -12.88 -4.05
N ALA A 100 1.13 -12.41 -4.82
CA ALA A 100 -0.29 -12.72 -4.62
C ALA A 100 -0.85 -13.58 -5.76
N THR A 101 -0.04 -14.09 -6.68
CA THR A 101 -0.49 -14.74 -7.91
C THR A 101 -1.43 -15.90 -7.63
N TYR A 102 -1.03 -16.84 -6.75
CA TYR A 102 -1.89 -17.96 -6.37
C TYR A 102 -3.14 -17.48 -5.63
N ALA A 103 -2.98 -16.63 -4.61
CA ALA A 103 -4.08 -16.11 -3.80
C ALA A 103 -5.17 -15.41 -4.66
N LEU A 104 -4.75 -14.63 -5.66
CA LEU A 104 -5.66 -13.95 -6.60
C LEU A 104 -6.38 -14.94 -7.52
N ALA A 105 -5.70 -15.99 -7.99
CA ALA A 105 -6.31 -17.02 -8.84
C ALA A 105 -7.42 -17.78 -8.11
N VAL A 106 -7.22 -18.11 -6.84
CA VAL A 106 -8.19 -18.88 -6.03
C VAL A 106 -9.06 -17.99 -5.14
N LEU A 107 -8.97 -16.66 -5.27
CA LEU A 107 -9.68 -15.67 -4.45
C LEU A 107 -9.50 -15.88 -2.93
N SER A 108 -8.31 -16.32 -2.50
CA SER A 108 -8.02 -16.63 -1.11
C SER A 108 -7.57 -15.40 -0.31
N LEU A 109 -8.12 -15.28 0.90
CA LEU A 109 -7.70 -14.29 1.90
C LEU A 109 -6.88 -14.91 3.04
N LYS A 110 -6.35 -16.12 2.81
CA LYS A 110 -5.53 -16.83 3.77
C LYS A 110 -4.07 -16.39 3.64
N PRO A 111 -3.38 -16.04 4.75
CA PRO A 111 -1.98 -15.62 4.70
C PRO A 111 -1.02 -16.64 4.06
N GLU A 112 -1.32 -17.94 4.20
CA GLU A 112 -0.54 -19.07 3.67
C GLU A 112 -0.60 -19.22 2.15
N ASP A 113 -1.58 -18.59 1.49
CA ASP A 113 -1.69 -18.62 0.03
C ASP A 113 -0.91 -17.48 -0.65
N ALA A 114 -0.34 -16.55 0.13
CA ALA A 114 0.60 -15.55 -0.36
C ALA A 114 2.03 -16.14 -0.44
N ASN A 115 2.82 -15.72 -1.42
CA ASN A 115 4.14 -16.31 -1.75
C ASN A 115 4.11 -17.81 -2.06
N LYS A 116 2.93 -18.37 -2.37
CA LYS A 116 2.80 -19.78 -2.70
C LYS A 116 3.24 -20.01 -4.15
N LEU A 117 4.29 -20.80 -4.33
CA LEU A 117 4.88 -21.10 -5.63
C LEU A 117 4.70 -22.57 -6.07
N ASP A 118 4.25 -23.44 -5.16
CA ASP A 118 3.95 -24.84 -5.45
C ASP A 118 2.58 -24.98 -6.12
N PHE A 119 2.51 -24.53 -7.38
CA PHE A 119 1.36 -24.68 -8.27
C PHE A 119 1.81 -24.64 -9.73
N THR A 120 0.91 -24.98 -10.64
CA THR A 120 1.10 -24.68 -12.07
C THR A 120 -0.16 -24.04 -12.64
N LEU A 121 -0.01 -23.19 -13.66
CA LEU A 121 -1.17 -22.53 -14.28
C LEU A 121 -2.20 -23.51 -14.86
N LYS A 122 -1.79 -24.74 -15.18
CA LYS A 122 -2.65 -25.80 -15.70
C LYS A 122 -3.61 -26.35 -14.65
N GLN A 123 -3.24 -26.30 -13.36
CA GLN A 123 -4.08 -26.79 -12.25
C GLN A 123 -5.28 -25.90 -11.97
N PHE A 124 -5.21 -24.63 -12.35
CA PHE A 124 -6.33 -23.71 -12.16
C PHE A 124 -7.52 -24.12 -13.04
N THR A 125 -8.73 -23.94 -12.52
CA THR A 125 -9.95 -24.03 -13.33
C THR A 125 -10.04 -22.84 -14.28
N ASP A 126 -10.93 -22.90 -15.27
CA ASP A 126 -11.11 -21.79 -16.21
C ASP A 126 -11.65 -20.54 -15.50
N GLU A 127 -12.49 -20.71 -14.48
CA GLU A 127 -12.95 -19.62 -13.61
C GLU A 127 -11.78 -18.97 -12.84
N GLN A 128 -10.88 -19.79 -12.29
CA GLN A 128 -9.69 -19.30 -11.58
C GLN A 128 -8.71 -18.59 -12.51
N ARG A 129 -8.51 -19.10 -13.74
CA ARG A 129 -7.71 -18.43 -14.77
C ARG A 129 -8.33 -17.10 -15.19
N THR A 130 -9.65 -17.06 -15.35
CA THR A 130 -10.41 -15.84 -15.67
C THR A 130 -10.27 -14.81 -14.54
N ALA A 131 -10.42 -15.23 -13.29
CA ALA A 131 -10.22 -14.37 -12.12
C ALA A 131 -8.80 -13.82 -12.06
N LEU A 132 -7.79 -14.68 -12.24
CA LEU A 132 -6.38 -14.28 -12.25
C LEU A 132 -6.09 -13.25 -13.35
N ALA A 133 -6.61 -13.47 -14.55
CA ALA A 133 -6.46 -12.54 -15.68
C ALA A 133 -7.07 -11.16 -15.38
N GLY A 134 -8.24 -11.13 -14.75
CA GLY A 134 -8.87 -9.87 -14.34
C GLY A 134 -8.08 -9.13 -13.27
N TRP A 135 -7.54 -9.84 -12.28
CA TRP A 135 -6.66 -9.25 -11.26
C TRP A 135 -5.35 -8.75 -11.85
N TYR A 136 -4.73 -9.55 -12.71
CA TYR A 136 -3.54 -9.16 -13.47
C TYR A 136 -3.77 -7.85 -14.22
N LYS A 137 -4.87 -7.73 -14.97
CA LYS A 137 -5.24 -6.49 -15.66
C LYS A 137 -5.43 -5.33 -14.71
N HIS A 138 -6.20 -5.55 -13.64
CA HIS A 138 -6.48 -4.50 -12.65
C HIS A 138 -5.19 -3.90 -12.11
N PHE A 139 -4.24 -4.73 -11.67
CA PHE A 139 -3.02 -4.25 -11.05
C PHE A 139 -2.04 -3.66 -12.06
N THR A 140 -1.86 -4.29 -13.22
CA THR A 140 -0.89 -3.81 -14.23
C THR A 140 -1.36 -2.57 -14.99
N ALA A 141 -2.68 -2.34 -15.11
CA ALA A 141 -3.22 -1.14 -15.73
C ALA A 141 -3.25 0.07 -14.79
N ARG A 142 -3.49 -0.15 -13.48
CA ARG A 142 -3.63 0.94 -12.50
C ARG A 142 -2.32 1.35 -11.81
N TYR A 143 -1.37 0.43 -11.71
CA TYR A 143 -0.16 0.65 -10.94
C TYR A 143 1.10 0.46 -11.79
N PRO A 144 2.16 1.25 -11.56
CA PRO A 144 3.41 1.09 -12.29
C PRO A 144 4.02 -0.31 -12.04
N VAL A 145 4.39 -0.99 -13.12
CA VAL A 145 5.24 -2.19 -13.06
C VAL A 145 6.68 -1.73 -12.85
N VAL A 146 7.29 -2.17 -11.75
CA VAL A 146 8.64 -1.76 -11.33
C VAL A 146 9.69 -2.86 -11.50
N GLY A 147 9.27 -4.06 -11.92
CA GLY A 147 10.17 -5.17 -12.16
C GLY A 147 9.45 -6.49 -12.36
N ARG A 148 10.20 -7.57 -12.16
CA ARG A 148 9.74 -8.96 -12.29
C ARG A 148 10.29 -9.84 -11.17
N LEU A 149 9.59 -10.93 -10.90
CA LEU A 149 9.93 -11.88 -9.85
C LEU A 149 10.73 -13.06 -10.42
N ARG A 150 11.93 -13.31 -9.89
CA ARG A 150 12.89 -14.32 -10.36
C ARG A 150 12.33 -15.73 -10.25
N GLU A 151 11.50 -15.99 -9.26
CA GLU A 151 10.89 -17.30 -9.03
C GLU A 151 9.98 -17.77 -10.18
N TYR A 152 9.56 -16.83 -11.03
CA TYR A 152 8.81 -17.09 -12.25
C TYR A 152 9.66 -17.08 -13.53
N ASP A 153 11.00 -17.10 -13.42
CA ASP A 153 11.87 -17.28 -14.59
C ASP A 153 11.54 -18.60 -15.31
N GLY A 154 11.20 -18.50 -16.60
CA GLY A 154 10.79 -19.64 -17.42
C GLY A 154 9.30 -19.99 -17.34
N TRP A 155 8.50 -19.29 -16.55
CA TRP A 155 7.04 -19.42 -16.58
C TRP A 155 6.44 -18.66 -17.76
N ASP A 156 5.35 -19.19 -18.30
CA ASP A 156 4.59 -18.55 -19.38
C ASP A 156 3.20 -18.12 -18.88
N PHE A 157 3.01 -16.81 -18.72
CA PHE A 157 1.73 -16.22 -18.36
C PHE A 157 0.94 -15.71 -19.59
N SER A 158 1.43 -15.93 -20.82
CA SER A 158 0.85 -15.33 -22.03
C SER A 158 -0.65 -15.61 -22.20
N ASP A 159 -1.12 -16.78 -21.79
CA ASP A 159 -2.55 -17.11 -21.86
C ASP A 159 -3.39 -16.29 -20.87
N ILE A 160 -2.84 -16.01 -19.67
CA ILE A 160 -3.47 -15.11 -18.69
C ILE A 160 -3.47 -13.67 -19.22
N GLU A 161 -2.39 -13.23 -19.88
CA GLU A 161 -2.29 -11.90 -20.46
C GLU A 161 -3.28 -11.70 -21.62
N LYS A 162 -3.38 -12.68 -22.53
CA LYS A 162 -4.37 -12.69 -23.62
C LYS A 162 -5.81 -12.69 -23.10
N GLU A 163 -6.07 -13.45 -22.04
CA GLU A 163 -7.39 -13.46 -21.40
C GLU A 163 -7.69 -12.11 -20.73
N ALA A 164 -6.69 -11.51 -20.10
CA ALA A 164 -6.80 -10.19 -19.47
C ALA A 164 -7.16 -9.10 -20.49
N GLU A 165 -6.59 -9.12 -21.70
CA GLU A 165 -6.91 -8.16 -22.76
C GLU A 165 -8.42 -8.06 -23.04
N LYS A 166 -9.14 -9.19 -22.98
CA LYS A 166 -10.59 -9.27 -23.22
C LYS A 166 -11.44 -8.68 -22.09
N GLN A 167 -10.90 -8.64 -20.87
CA GLN A 167 -11.64 -8.24 -19.68
C GLN A 167 -11.59 -6.73 -19.47
N ARG A 168 -12.60 -6.11 -18.86
CA ARG A 168 -12.47 -4.74 -18.36
C ARG A 168 -11.81 -4.78 -16.98
N PRO A 169 -10.94 -3.81 -16.61
CA PRO A 169 -10.33 -3.80 -15.27
C PRO A 169 -11.41 -3.80 -14.17
N PHE A 170 -11.26 -4.64 -13.14
CA PHE A 170 -12.15 -4.64 -11.98
C PHE A 170 -12.31 -3.21 -11.43
N GLY A 171 -13.56 -2.78 -11.23
CA GLY A 171 -13.92 -1.41 -10.86
C GLY A 171 -14.61 -0.59 -11.96
N LEU A 172 -14.86 -1.19 -13.14
CA LEU A 172 -15.94 -0.79 -14.06
C LEU A 172 -17.01 -1.89 -14.00
N LYS A 173 -18.01 -1.76 -13.13
CA LYS A 173 -19.11 -2.73 -13.05
C LYS A 173 -20.01 -2.59 -14.29
N GLU A 174 -20.22 -3.67 -15.02
CA GLU A 174 -21.58 -4.00 -15.48
C GLU A 174 -22.24 -4.76 -14.32
N GLU A 175 -23.32 -4.18 -13.80
CA GLU A 175 -24.13 -4.69 -12.71
C GLU A 175 -24.97 -5.89 -13.18
N SER A 176 -24.88 -7.00 -12.46
CA SER A 176 -26.00 -7.95 -12.34
C SER A 176 -26.99 -7.35 -11.35
N ALA A 177 -28.21 -7.14 -11.84
CA ALA A 177 -29.39 -6.61 -11.18
C ALA A 177 -29.51 -6.93 -9.68
N GLU A 178 -29.72 -5.89 -8.85
CA GLU A 178 -30.95 -5.67 -8.06
C GLU A 178 -30.68 -4.71 -6.89
N ALA A 179 -30.79 -3.40 -7.18
CA ALA A 179 -31.34 -2.33 -6.34
C ALA A 179 -30.91 -0.97 -6.95
N LYS A 180 -31.82 -0.38 -7.75
CA LYS A 180 -31.72 1.00 -8.25
C LYS A 180 -31.41 1.96 -7.09
N PRO A 181 -30.43 2.85 -7.25
CA PRO A 181 -30.81 4.24 -7.49
C PRO A 181 -30.19 4.78 -8.77
N GLU A 182 -30.89 5.72 -9.38
CA GLU A 182 -30.66 6.33 -10.69
C GLU A 182 -29.34 7.15 -10.79
N PRO A 183 -28.90 7.52 -12.01
CA PRO A 183 -27.50 7.74 -12.33
C PRO A 183 -27.02 9.11 -11.86
N SER A 184 -25.99 9.11 -11.01
CA SER A 184 -25.17 10.29 -10.72
C SER A 184 -23.88 10.19 -11.51
N SER A 185 -23.88 10.82 -12.68
CA SER A 185 -22.69 11.09 -13.50
C SER A 185 -21.77 12.06 -12.76
N GLU A 186 -20.83 11.55 -11.98
CA GLU A 186 -19.73 12.36 -11.41
C GLU A 186 -18.39 11.66 -11.70
N GLU A 187 -17.95 11.77 -12.94
CA GLU A 187 -16.51 11.88 -13.19
C GLU A 187 -16.03 13.13 -12.43
N PRO A 188 -14.87 13.11 -11.74
CA PRO A 188 -14.32 14.32 -11.13
C PRO A 188 -13.95 15.29 -12.26
N VAL A 189 -14.86 16.19 -12.59
CA VAL A 189 -14.64 17.26 -13.57
C VAL A 189 -13.49 18.12 -13.03
N MET A 190 -12.30 18.00 -13.64
CA MET A 190 -11.19 18.89 -13.33
C MET A 190 -11.55 20.30 -13.79
N LEU A 191 -11.98 21.13 -12.83
CA LEU A 191 -12.25 22.55 -13.03
C LEU A 191 -10.92 23.32 -13.11
N ARG A 192 -10.74 24.08 -14.19
CA ARG A 192 -9.58 24.96 -14.41
C ARG A 192 -10.00 26.43 -14.30
N ALA A 193 -9.07 27.28 -13.90
CA ALA A 193 -9.25 28.73 -13.98
C ALA A 193 -9.59 29.13 -15.42
N GLY A 194 -10.69 29.86 -15.61
CA GLY A 194 -11.27 30.24 -16.90
C GLY A 194 -12.51 29.45 -17.30
N ASP A 195 -12.85 28.36 -16.61
CA ASP A 195 -14.05 27.57 -16.90
C ASP A 195 -15.33 28.36 -16.54
N LYS A 196 -16.34 28.31 -17.41
CA LYS A 196 -17.69 28.77 -17.09
C LYS A 196 -18.38 27.76 -16.20
N VAL A 197 -18.99 28.25 -15.13
CA VAL A 197 -19.59 27.42 -14.11
C VAL A 197 -20.91 28.01 -13.63
N LYS A 198 -21.86 27.14 -13.28
CA LYS A 198 -23.15 27.48 -12.70
C LYS A 198 -23.16 27.12 -11.22
N LEU A 199 -23.63 28.05 -10.40
CA LEU A 199 -23.73 27.86 -8.96
C LEU A 199 -25.00 27.09 -8.60
N GLN A 200 -24.89 26.17 -7.65
CA GLN A 200 -26.03 25.40 -7.12
C GLN A 200 -25.83 24.99 -5.66
N GLY A 201 -26.91 24.68 -4.95
CA GLY A 201 -26.85 24.16 -3.59
C GLY A 201 -26.23 25.12 -2.56
N LEU A 202 -26.24 26.42 -2.83
CA LEU A 202 -25.87 27.46 -1.87
C LEU A 202 -27.06 27.79 -0.97
N GLU A 203 -26.78 28.16 0.27
CA GLU A 203 -27.78 28.62 1.25
C GLU A 203 -28.45 29.94 0.78
N ASP A 204 -27.73 30.77 0.02
CA ASP A 204 -28.30 31.95 -0.63
C ASP A 204 -28.94 31.54 -1.96
N GLU A 205 -30.27 31.44 -1.95
CA GLU A 205 -31.06 31.04 -3.12
C GLU A 205 -30.90 31.99 -4.31
N ASN A 206 -30.54 33.26 -4.09
CA ASN A 206 -30.37 34.25 -5.16
C ASN A 206 -29.13 34.01 -6.02
N LEU A 207 -28.18 33.20 -5.52
CA LEU A 207 -26.96 32.83 -6.24
C LEU A 207 -27.11 31.51 -6.98
N ASN A 208 -28.04 30.66 -6.58
CA ASN A 208 -28.31 29.40 -7.25
C ASN A 208 -28.86 29.65 -8.65
N GLY A 209 -28.23 29.04 -9.65
CA GLY A 209 -28.61 29.20 -11.05
C GLY A 209 -27.83 30.27 -11.81
N LYS A 210 -27.11 31.17 -11.12
CA LYS A 210 -26.23 32.15 -11.79
C LYS A 210 -25.00 31.47 -12.38
N VAL A 211 -24.53 32.00 -13.50
CA VAL A 211 -23.34 31.54 -14.22
C VAL A 211 -22.22 32.55 -14.02
N GLY A 212 -21.00 32.06 -13.90
CA GLY A 212 -19.81 32.87 -13.77
C GLY A 212 -18.56 32.15 -14.24
N VAL A 213 -17.41 32.80 -14.14
CA VAL A 213 -16.11 32.28 -14.53
C VAL A 213 -15.29 31.93 -13.29
N LEU A 214 -14.77 30.71 -13.25
CA LEU A 214 -13.87 30.27 -12.18
C LEU A 214 -12.52 30.95 -12.31
N ARG A 215 -12.10 31.70 -11.29
CA ARG A 215 -10.83 32.44 -11.33
C ARG A 215 -9.70 31.70 -10.63
N SER A 216 -9.90 31.29 -9.39
CA SER A 216 -8.84 30.66 -8.60
C SER A 216 -9.36 29.88 -7.40
N LEU A 217 -8.62 28.87 -6.97
CA LEU A 217 -8.83 28.19 -5.69
C LEU A 217 -8.16 28.98 -4.58
N VAL A 218 -8.94 29.42 -3.58
CA VAL A 218 -8.41 30.09 -2.39
C VAL A 218 -7.88 29.02 -1.44
N ALA A 219 -6.57 28.78 -1.47
CA ALA A 219 -5.92 27.68 -0.76
C ALA A 219 -6.12 27.71 0.77
N SER A 220 -6.41 28.87 1.35
CA SER A 220 -6.67 29.00 2.80
C SER A 220 -8.04 28.50 3.24
N THR A 221 -9.05 28.54 2.35
CA THR A 221 -10.43 28.14 2.67
C THR A 221 -10.90 26.92 1.88
N GLY A 222 -10.14 26.50 0.85
CA GLY A 222 -10.52 25.41 -0.05
C GLY A 222 -11.72 25.74 -0.94
N LYS A 223 -12.11 27.02 -1.05
CA LYS A 223 -13.23 27.49 -1.87
C LYS A 223 -12.74 28.05 -3.20
N PHE A 224 -13.53 27.87 -4.25
CA PHE A 224 -13.29 28.50 -5.54
C PHE A 224 -13.87 29.91 -5.58
N ALA A 225 -13.08 30.86 -6.08
CA ALA A 225 -13.52 32.21 -6.36
C ALA A 225 -14.12 32.27 -7.77
N ILE A 226 -15.41 32.60 -7.85
CA ILE A 226 -16.19 32.69 -9.09
C ILE A 226 -16.61 34.15 -9.30
N GLU A 227 -16.33 34.68 -10.48
CA GLU A 227 -16.77 36.00 -10.91
C GLU A 227 -18.07 35.83 -11.71
N LEU A 228 -19.16 36.48 -11.29
CA LEU A 228 -20.47 36.26 -11.89
C LEU A 228 -20.63 37.05 -13.19
N ASP A 229 -21.26 36.46 -14.20
CA ASP A 229 -21.54 37.16 -15.46
C ASP A 229 -22.59 38.27 -15.21
N GLY A 230 -22.19 39.54 -15.37
CA GLY A 230 -23.07 40.71 -15.27
C GLY A 230 -23.03 41.47 -13.94
N ASP A 231 -22.13 41.09 -13.02
CA ASP A 231 -21.92 41.76 -11.74
C ASP A 231 -20.41 41.72 -11.42
N ASP A 232 -19.78 42.84 -11.05
CA ASP A 232 -18.31 42.93 -10.81
C ASP A 232 -17.88 42.22 -9.50
N GLY A 233 -18.77 41.43 -8.89
CA GLY A 233 -18.59 40.73 -7.63
C GLY A 233 -18.00 39.33 -7.80
N THR A 234 -17.05 38.99 -6.92
CA THR A 234 -16.51 37.63 -6.79
C THR A 234 -17.12 36.90 -5.59
N VAL A 235 -17.58 35.66 -5.78
CA VAL A 235 -18.17 34.82 -4.72
C VAL A 235 -17.28 33.60 -4.47
N GLN A 236 -17.07 33.25 -3.20
CA GLN A 236 -16.32 32.04 -2.81
C GLN A 236 -17.25 30.89 -2.47
N VAL A 237 -17.17 29.81 -3.25
CA VAL A 237 -18.08 28.66 -3.16
C VAL A 237 -17.32 27.35 -3.06
N LYS A 238 -17.93 26.34 -2.41
CA LYS A 238 -17.34 25.01 -2.30
C LYS A 238 -17.37 24.30 -3.66
N PRO A 239 -16.42 23.38 -3.95
CA PRO A 239 -16.42 22.61 -5.20
C PRO A 239 -17.76 21.89 -5.48
N SER A 240 -18.42 21.38 -4.44
CA SER A 240 -19.72 20.68 -4.53
C SER A 240 -20.87 21.56 -5.03
N ASN A 241 -20.70 22.88 -4.99
CA ASN A 241 -21.76 23.85 -5.27
C ASN A 241 -21.58 24.48 -6.67
N ILE A 242 -20.78 23.84 -7.52
CA ILE A 242 -20.33 24.37 -8.80
C ILE A 242 -20.51 23.27 -9.84
N LEU A 243 -21.21 23.60 -10.93
CA LEU A 243 -21.31 22.74 -12.11
C LEU A 243 -20.61 23.41 -13.28
N LYS A 244 -19.75 22.67 -14.00
CA LYS A 244 -19.17 23.16 -15.26
C LYS A 244 -20.25 23.26 -16.33
N VAL A 245 -20.30 24.39 -17.04
CA VAL A 245 -21.23 24.67 -18.16
C VAL A 245 -20.48 24.73 -19.47
#